data_AF-A0A9D7UPE6-F1
#
_entry.id   AF-A0A9D7UPE6-F1
#
_cell.length_a   1.000
_cell.length_b   1.000
_cell.length_c   1.000
_cell.angle_alpha   90.00
_cell.angle_beta   90.00
_cell.angle_gamma   90.00
#
_symmetry.space_group_name_H-M   'P 1'
#
loop_
_entity.id
_entity.type
_entity.pdbx_description
1 polymer ?
#
loop_
_entity_poly.entity_id
_entity_poly.type
_entity_poly.pdbx_seq_one_letter_code
_entity_poly.pdbx_strand_id
1 'polypeptide(L)'
;MAGGLSLPLAVSSGDPAGIGPEIIGKAWDGRVQNALPPFFAIGDIASFAPHWSGPTQRISDPSEAAAVFESALPVLHVHDGQAVVPGEPSLDGAHCAYQALELAVGFARTGVAAGLVTGPVSKAQLYAVGFTHPGQTEFIAERCGVSRNHAVMMLAGPDLRVVPMTTHIPLASVAGKLEPRLIRQRLRATAKGLQRNFGIARPRLAVAGFNPHAGESGNMGREEIDLFGPAIEHIRNEGYDIIGPLPADTMFHAEARSHYDAALCAYHDQALIPLKTLYFFEAVNITLGLPVVRTSPDHGTAFAIAGQDKASPESMIAAIKMAEMAALNRIQADARCAG
;
A
#
# COMPACT_ATOMS: atom_id res chain seq x y z
N MET A 1 -26.63 5.22 8.76
CA MET A 1 -25.56 5.87 7.98
C MET A 1 -24.26 5.49 8.66
N ALA A 2 -23.49 4.56 8.11
CA ALA A 2 -22.13 4.34 8.63
C ALA A 2 -21.37 5.66 8.40
N GLY A 3 -20.94 6.31 9.49
CA GLY A 3 -20.32 7.63 9.42
C GLY A 3 -19.02 7.56 8.60
N GLY A 4 -18.84 8.52 7.69
CA GLY A 4 -17.57 8.71 6.98
C GLY A 4 -16.45 9.11 7.95
N LEU A 5 -15.23 9.24 7.43
CA LEU A 5 -14.11 9.68 8.26
C LEU A 5 -14.34 11.08 8.84
N SER A 6 -14.03 11.24 10.13
CA SER A 6 -14.02 12.54 10.81
C SER A 6 -12.74 13.34 10.57
N LEU A 7 -11.67 12.66 10.11
CA LEU A 7 -10.37 13.25 9.81
C LEU A 7 -10.03 12.99 8.34
N PRO A 8 -9.36 13.93 7.65
CA PRO A 8 -8.96 13.72 6.28
C PRO A 8 -7.84 12.68 6.16
N LEU A 9 -7.65 12.16 4.95
CA LEU A 9 -6.46 11.38 4.60
C LEU A 9 -5.31 12.30 4.19
N ALA A 10 -4.09 11.97 4.62
CA ALA A 10 -2.87 12.64 4.19
C ALA A 10 -2.33 11.96 2.93
N VAL A 11 -2.17 12.71 1.84
CA VAL A 11 -1.64 12.19 0.57
C VAL A 11 -0.29 12.82 0.28
N SER A 12 0.82 12.07 0.42
CA SER A 12 2.12 12.59 -0.01
C SER A 12 2.17 12.61 -1.54
N SER A 13 2.46 13.75 -2.17
CA SER A 13 2.37 13.90 -3.64
C SER A 13 3.32 12.97 -4.42
N GLY A 14 4.43 12.58 -3.79
CA GLY A 14 5.49 11.82 -4.44
C GLY A 14 6.48 12.73 -5.15
N ASP A 15 7.16 12.19 -6.16
CA ASP A 15 8.09 12.96 -7.00
C ASP A 15 7.32 14.03 -7.81
N PRO A 16 7.62 15.33 -7.65
CA PRO A 16 6.90 16.40 -8.34
C PRO A 16 6.96 16.28 -9.86
N ALA A 17 8.05 15.78 -10.44
CA ALA A 17 8.16 15.61 -11.89
C ALA A 17 7.45 14.35 -12.40
N GLY A 18 6.98 13.48 -11.51
CA GLY A 18 6.25 12.25 -11.85
C GLY A 18 4.76 12.49 -12.11
N ILE A 19 4.01 11.40 -12.27
CA ILE A 19 2.55 11.46 -12.45
C ILE A 19 1.77 11.71 -11.16
N GLY A 20 2.44 11.78 -10.01
CA GLY A 20 1.80 11.95 -8.69
C GLY A 20 0.84 13.14 -8.63
N PRO A 21 1.27 14.37 -8.98
CA PRO A 21 0.39 15.52 -9.03
C PRO A 21 -0.83 15.33 -9.96
N GLU A 22 -0.62 14.75 -11.15
CA GLU A 22 -1.68 14.49 -12.14
C GLU A 22 -2.77 13.57 -11.57
N ILE A 23 -2.39 12.40 -11.06
CA ILE A 23 -3.36 11.39 -10.59
C ILE A 23 -4.08 11.80 -9.31
N ILE A 24 -3.43 12.62 -8.45
CA ILE A 24 -4.07 13.19 -7.26
C ILE A 24 -5.10 14.24 -7.65
N GLY A 25 -4.75 15.14 -8.58
CA GLY A 25 -5.68 16.12 -9.13
C GLY A 25 -6.89 15.47 -9.78
N LYS A 26 -6.65 14.49 -10.66
CA LYS A 26 -7.73 13.71 -11.30
C LYS A 26 -8.57 12.90 -10.31
N ALA A 27 -7.97 12.36 -9.24
CA ALA A 27 -8.74 11.71 -8.17
C ALA A 27 -9.66 12.71 -7.46
N TRP A 28 -9.19 13.94 -7.24
CA TRP A 28 -10.01 15.02 -6.69
C TRP A 28 -11.15 15.44 -7.64
N ASP A 29 -10.90 15.55 -8.94
CA ASP A 29 -11.97 15.81 -9.93
C ASP A 29 -13.07 14.74 -9.86
N GLY A 30 -12.65 13.47 -9.76
CA GLY A 30 -13.54 12.32 -9.63
C GLY A 30 -14.17 12.12 -8.25
N ARG A 31 -13.90 12.99 -7.26
CA ARG A 31 -14.24 12.74 -5.84
C ARG A 31 -15.72 12.48 -5.59
N VAL A 32 -16.61 13.21 -6.24
CA VAL A 32 -18.07 13.08 -6.05
C VAL A 32 -18.56 11.76 -6.65
N GLN A 33 -18.17 11.47 -7.90
CA GLN A 33 -18.54 10.23 -8.58
C GLN A 33 -18.02 9.00 -7.84
N ASN A 34 -16.84 9.11 -7.23
CA ASN A 34 -16.19 8.03 -6.52
C ASN A 34 -16.50 7.99 -5.01
N ALA A 35 -17.29 8.94 -4.49
CA ALA A 35 -17.54 9.11 -3.07
C ALA A 35 -16.24 9.10 -2.23
N LEU A 36 -15.21 9.83 -2.67
CA LEU A 36 -13.96 9.90 -1.94
C LEU A 36 -14.12 10.75 -0.67
N PRO A 37 -13.52 10.32 0.45
CA PRO A 37 -13.47 11.14 1.64
C PRO A 37 -12.56 12.36 1.40
N PRO A 38 -12.71 13.42 2.21
CA PRO A 38 -11.76 14.52 2.21
C PRO A 38 -10.32 14.02 2.38
N PHE A 39 -9.43 14.54 1.54
CA PHE A 39 -8.01 14.34 1.65
C PHE A 39 -7.28 15.64 1.34
N PHE A 40 -6.03 15.74 1.79
CA PHE A 40 -5.14 16.84 1.43
C PHE A 40 -3.84 16.29 0.88
N ALA A 41 -3.33 16.94 -0.16
CA ALA A 41 -2.01 16.64 -0.69
C ALA A 41 -0.93 17.34 0.15
N ILE A 42 0.24 16.73 0.24
CA ILE A 42 1.42 17.29 0.88
C ILE A 42 2.54 17.28 -0.15
N GLY A 43 3.11 18.44 -0.43
CA GLY A 43 4.14 18.62 -1.46
C GLY A 43 4.30 20.09 -1.83
N ASP A 44 4.79 20.36 -3.02
CA ASP A 44 4.78 21.71 -3.60
C ASP A 44 3.47 21.95 -4.37
N ILE A 45 2.65 22.91 -3.92
CA ILE A 45 1.43 23.33 -4.62
C ILE A 45 1.67 23.77 -6.07
N ALA A 46 2.83 24.38 -6.38
CA ALA A 46 3.14 24.81 -7.73
C ALA A 46 3.40 23.63 -8.69
N SER A 47 3.76 22.46 -8.15
CA SER A 47 3.96 21.24 -8.94
C SER A 47 2.68 20.66 -9.54
N PHE A 48 1.48 21.10 -9.12
CA PHE A 48 0.23 20.58 -9.70
C PHE A 48 -0.09 21.18 -11.06
N ALA A 49 0.11 22.50 -11.23
CA ALA A 49 -0.31 23.22 -12.44
C ALA A 49 0.33 22.70 -13.74
N PRO A 50 1.61 22.25 -13.78
CA PRO A 50 2.20 21.66 -14.97
C PRO A 50 1.61 20.29 -15.36
N HIS A 51 0.91 19.63 -14.44
CA HIS A 51 0.40 18.26 -14.60
C HIS A 51 -1.13 18.20 -14.72
N TRP A 52 -1.83 19.18 -14.17
CA TRP A 52 -3.28 19.17 -14.02
C TRP A 52 -3.81 20.61 -13.91
N SER A 53 -4.95 20.89 -14.55
CA SER A 53 -5.51 22.23 -14.70
C SER A 53 -6.58 22.60 -13.66
N GLY A 54 -6.89 21.71 -12.72
CA GLY A 54 -7.90 21.97 -11.72
C GLY A 54 -7.43 22.87 -10.56
N PRO A 55 -8.36 23.35 -9.73
CA PRO A 55 -8.06 24.30 -8.68
C PRO A 55 -7.30 23.64 -7.53
N THR A 56 -6.18 24.26 -7.13
CA THR A 56 -5.49 23.97 -5.87
C THR A 56 -5.67 25.12 -4.90
N GLN A 57 -5.74 24.82 -3.61
CA GLN A 57 -5.74 25.84 -2.57
C GLN A 57 -4.78 25.43 -1.46
N ARG A 58 -3.90 26.35 -1.08
CA ARG A 58 -2.98 26.15 0.04
C ARG A 58 -3.78 26.10 1.34
N ILE A 59 -3.54 25.07 2.14
CA ILE A 59 -3.98 24.99 3.53
C ILE A 59 -2.79 25.20 4.46
N SER A 60 -3.04 25.74 5.65
CA SER A 60 -2.03 25.90 6.69
C SER A 60 -2.07 24.79 7.73
N ASP A 61 -3.23 24.15 7.88
CA ASP A 61 -3.48 23.06 8.82
C ASP A 61 -4.37 21.97 8.20
N PRO A 62 -4.13 20.67 8.49
CA PRO A 62 -4.97 19.59 7.97
C PRO A 62 -6.47 19.71 8.29
N SER A 63 -6.86 20.39 9.37
CA SER A 63 -8.28 20.61 9.72
C SER A 63 -9.03 21.47 8.69
N GLU A 64 -8.32 22.28 7.89
CA GLU A 64 -8.90 23.08 6.81
C GLU A 64 -9.29 22.23 5.59
N ALA A 65 -8.76 21.01 5.48
CA ALA A 65 -8.89 20.19 4.28
C ALA A 65 -10.37 19.97 3.89
N ALA A 66 -11.23 19.60 4.84
CA ALA A 66 -12.64 19.29 4.54
C ALA A 66 -13.40 20.50 3.97
N ALA A 67 -13.15 21.71 4.49
CA ALA A 67 -13.80 22.92 4.01
C ALA A 67 -13.34 23.31 2.60
N VAL A 68 -12.06 23.10 2.28
CA VAL A 68 -11.48 23.41 0.97
C VAL A 68 -11.85 22.37 -0.09
N PHE A 69 -11.99 21.10 0.32
CA PHE A 69 -12.14 19.93 -0.56
C PHE A 69 -13.34 20.02 -1.52
N GLU A 70 -14.37 20.78 -1.18
CA GLU A 70 -15.53 20.99 -2.05
C GLU A 70 -15.21 21.83 -3.28
N SER A 71 -14.30 22.81 -3.19
CA SER A 71 -14.03 23.79 -4.25
C SER A 71 -12.63 23.72 -4.85
N ALA A 72 -11.64 23.20 -4.11
CA ALA A 72 -10.28 23.02 -4.58
C ALA A 72 -9.62 21.79 -3.96
N LEU A 73 -8.55 21.29 -4.59
CA LEU A 73 -7.66 20.32 -3.97
C LEU A 73 -6.89 21.02 -2.83
N PRO A 74 -7.08 20.62 -1.55
CA PRO A 74 -6.31 21.18 -0.44
C PRO A 74 -4.86 20.70 -0.52
N VAL A 75 -3.92 21.62 -0.50
CA VAL A 75 -2.48 21.29 -0.55
C VAL A 75 -1.77 21.93 0.64
N LEU A 76 -1.18 21.10 1.49
CA LEU A 76 -0.21 21.54 2.47
C LEU A 76 1.13 21.74 1.74
N HIS A 77 1.46 23.01 1.47
CA HIS A 77 2.69 23.37 0.80
C HIS A 77 3.88 23.28 1.77
N VAL A 78 4.90 22.49 1.42
CA VAL A 78 6.03 22.16 2.31
C VAL A 78 7.39 22.45 1.72
N HIS A 79 7.47 22.91 0.47
CA HIS A 79 8.72 23.05 -0.24
C HIS A 79 8.67 24.18 -1.27
N ASP A 80 9.47 25.23 -1.05
CA ASP A 80 9.70 26.30 -2.02
C ASP A 80 10.88 25.91 -2.92
N GLY A 81 10.55 25.26 -4.05
CA GLY A 81 11.53 24.67 -4.97
C GLY A 81 11.70 25.39 -6.31
N GLN A 82 12.54 24.81 -7.17
CA GLN A 82 12.64 25.19 -8.57
C GLN A 82 11.36 24.84 -9.35
N ALA A 83 11.15 25.51 -10.48
CA ALA A 83 10.03 25.19 -11.35
C ALA A 83 10.10 23.72 -11.81
N VAL A 84 9.00 22.99 -11.62
CA VAL A 84 8.88 21.58 -11.99
C VAL A 84 8.62 21.46 -13.49
N VAL A 85 9.41 20.60 -14.16
CA VAL A 85 9.16 20.18 -15.54
C VAL A 85 8.67 18.72 -15.50
N PRO A 86 7.43 18.43 -15.94
CA PRO A 86 6.93 17.06 -16.00
C PRO A 86 7.87 16.13 -16.77
N GLY A 87 8.22 15.00 -16.15
CA GLY A 87 9.09 13.98 -16.73
C GLY A 87 10.59 14.20 -16.50
N GLU A 88 11.00 15.34 -15.94
CA GLU A 88 12.40 15.69 -15.67
C GLU A 88 12.67 15.74 -14.15
N PRO A 89 13.03 14.61 -13.51
CA PRO A 89 13.25 14.58 -12.07
C PRO A 89 14.51 15.34 -11.66
N SER A 90 14.43 16.04 -10.52
CA SER A 90 15.51 16.85 -9.95
C SER A 90 15.78 16.50 -8.49
N LEU A 91 16.97 16.90 -7.98
CA LEU A 91 17.30 16.75 -6.56
C LEU A 91 16.37 17.58 -5.66
N ASP A 92 15.95 18.74 -6.13
CA ASP A 92 15.01 19.61 -5.44
C ASP A 92 13.63 18.94 -5.30
N GLY A 93 13.13 18.36 -6.39
CA GLY A 93 11.92 17.53 -6.36
C GLY A 93 12.04 16.32 -5.43
N ALA A 94 13.23 15.71 -5.34
CA ALA A 94 13.49 14.63 -4.40
C ALA A 94 13.43 15.07 -2.93
N HIS A 95 13.95 16.27 -2.62
CA HIS A 95 13.82 16.88 -1.29
C HIS A 95 12.35 17.16 -0.95
N CYS A 96 11.59 17.73 -1.88
CA CYS A 96 10.14 17.93 -1.73
C CYS A 96 9.41 16.60 -1.43
N ALA A 97 9.65 15.57 -2.25
CA ALA A 97 9.04 14.25 -2.07
C ALA A 97 9.38 13.64 -0.71
N TYR A 98 10.62 13.80 -0.26
CA TYR A 98 11.07 13.28 1.03
C TYR A 98 10.40 14.01 2.20
N GLN A 99 10.39 15.35 2.19
CA GLN A 99 9.73 16.18 3.21
C GLN A 99 8.22 15.88 3.28
N ALA A 100 7.57 15.75 2.13
CA ALA A 100 6.16 15.40 2.05
C ALA A 100 5.88 14.03 2.68
N LEU A 101 6.70 13.02 2.38
CA LEU A 101 6.55 11.68 2.97
C LEU A 101 6.75 11.71 4.49
N GLU A 102 7.75 12.43 4.99
CA GLU A 102 8.04 12.56 6.41
C GLU A 102 6.87 13.21 7.18
N LEU A 103 6.34 14.32 6.66
CA LEU A 103 5.20 15.02 7.27
C LEU A 103 3.92 14.18 7.22
N ALA A 104 3.66 13.51 6.10
CA ALA A 104 2.48 12.66 5.95
C ALA A 104 2.48 11.48 6.94
N VAL A 105 3.65 10.87 7.19
CA VAL A 105 3.83 9.88 8.25
C VAL A 105 3.58 10.49 9.63
N GLY A 106 4.10 11.70 9.87
CA GLY A 106 3.86 12.46 11.10
C GLY A 106 2.37 12.62 11.41
N PHE A 107 1.60 13.16 10.47
CA PHE A 107 0.15 13.39 10.64
C PHE A 107 -0.65 12.12 10.90
N ALA A 108 -0.32 11.02 10.19
CA ALA A 108 -0.98 9.74 10.42
C ALA A 108 -0.64 9.17 11.80
N ARG A 109 0.61 9.33 12.27
CA ARG A 109 1.06 8.83 13.58
C ARG A 109 0.47 9.59 14.75
N THR A 110 0.27 10.90 14.61
CA THR A 110 -0.28 11.75 15.66
C THR A 110 -1.81 11.80 15.66
N GLY A 111 -2.47 11.11 14.73
CA GLY A 111 -3.92 11.10 14.62
C GLY A 111 -4.51 12.42 14.11
N VAL A 112 -3.71 13.24 13.43
CA VAL A 112 -4.18 14.44 12.73
C VAL A 112 -4.79 14.08 11.37
N ALA A 113 -4.33 12.98 10.77
CA ALA A 113 -4.94 12.36 9.59
C ALA A 113 -5.41 10.94 9.91
N ALA A 114 -6.50 10.51 9.28
CA ALA A 114 -7.05 9.15 9.46
C ALA A 114 -6.14 8.05 8.90
N GLY A 115 -5.25 8.40 7.98
CA GLY A 115 -4.35 7.48 7.31
C GLY A 115 -3.45 8.20 6.30
N LEU A 116 -2.48 7.45 5.80
CA LEU A 116 -1.52 7.90 4.80
C LEU A 116 -1.77 7.20 3.45
N VAL A 117 -1.86 7.97 2.38
CA VAL A 117 -1.78 7.48 1.00
C VAL A 117 -0.51 8.04 0.37
N THR A 118 0.36 7.20 -0.16
CA THR A 118 1.64 7.69 -0.71
C THR A 118 1.65 7.70 -2.22
N GLY A 119 1.92 8.85 -2.83
CA GLY A 119 2.28 8.98 -4.24
C GLY A 119 3.60 8.28 -4.61
N PRO A 120 3.83 8.05 -5.92
CA PRO A 120 5.02 7.38 -6.40
C PRO A 120 6.28 8.26 -6.25
N VAL A 121 7.41 7.64 -5.91
CA VAL A 121 8.70 8.31 -5.75
C VAL A 121 9.80 7.61 -6.55
N SER A 122 10.80 8.35 -6.99
CA SER A 122 12.01 7.76 -7.58
C SER A 122 13.02 7.41 -6.49
N LYS A 123 13.29 6.10 -6.31
CA LYS A 123 14.29 5.64 -5.33
C LYS A 123 15.68 6.21 -5.62
N ALA A 124 16.05 6.28 -6.91
CA ALA A 124 17.34 6.82 -7.33
C ALA A 124 17.49 8.29 -6.91
N GLN A 125 16.44 9.09 -7.09
CA GLN A 125 16.44 10.50 -6.70
C GLN A 125 16.44 10.66 -5.18
N LEU A 126 15.63 9.87 -4.46
CA LEU A 126 15.62 9.87 -2.99
C LEU A 126 17.01 9.54 -2.41
N TYR A 127 17.72 8.56 -2.97
CA TYR A 127 19.08 8.21 -2.52
C TYR A 127 20.06 9.37 -2.69
N ALA A 128 19.93 10.14 -3.77
CA ALA A 128 20.78 11.29 -4.03
C ALA A 128 20.61 12.43 -3.00
N VAL A 129 19.48 12.48 -2.29
CA VAL A 129 19.20 13.46 -1.22
C VAL A 129 19.30 12.87 0.19
N GLY A 130 19.98 11.73 0.34
CA GLY A 130 20.28 11.13 1.64
C GLY A 130 19.22 10.19 2.19
N PHE A 131 18.26 9.74 1.38
CA PHE A 131 17.35 8.67 1.78
C PHE A 131 18.11 7.32 1.81
N THR A 132 18.06 6.61 2.93
CA THR A 132 18.86 5.38 3.12
C THR A 132 18.02 4.10 3.27
N HIS A 133 16.74 4.14 2.90
CA HIS A 133 15.82 3.01 3.06
C HIS A 133 15.54 2.33 1.72
N PRO A 134 15.36 1.00 1.66
CA PRO A 134 15.04 0.28 0.42
C PRO A 134 13.79 0.79 -0.32
N GLY A 135 12.88 1.44 0.39
CA GLY A 135 11.65 2.01 -0.14
C GLY A 135 10.82 2.72 0.93
N GLN A 136 9.64 3.18 0.51
CA GLN A 136 8.71 3.90 1.38
C GLN A 136 8.22 3.03 2.54
N THR A 137 7.94 1.74 2.29
CA THR A 137 7.49 0.79 3.33
C THR A 137 8.47 0.73 4.50
N GLU A 138 9.76 0.57 4.23
CA GLU A 138 10.80 0.47 5.25
C GLU A 138 11.01 1.80 5.99
N PHE A 139 10.94 2.92 5.27
CA PHE A 139 11.00 4.25 5.88
C PHE A 139 9.84 4.47 6.87
N ILE A 140 8.61 4.20 6.43
CA ILE A 140 7.41 4.43 7.24
C ILE A 140 7.40 3.52 8.47
N ALA A 141 7.81 2.26 8.31
CA ALA A 141 7.93 1.32 9.43
C ALA A 141 8.90 1.84 10.50
N GLU A 142 10.08 2.29 10.07
CA GLU A 142 11.10 2.85 10.96
C GLU A 142 10.61 4.10 11.70
N ARG A 143 9.98 5.04 10.98
CA ARG A 143 9.36 6.24 11.58
C ARG A 143 8.22 5.90 12.54
N CYS A 144 7.59 4.74 12.39
CA CYS A 144 6.57 4.24 13.31
C CYS A 144 7.14 3.42 14.48
N GLY A 145 8.46 3.24 14.58
CA GLY A 145 9.07 2.35 15.59
C GLY A 145 8.78 0.86 15.35
N VAL A 146 8.43 0.49 14.12
CA VAL A 146 8.10 -0.88 13.72
C VAL A 146 9.29 -1.49 13.00
N SER A 147 9.72 -2.68 13.46
CA SER A 147 10.73 -3.46 12.75
C SER A 147 10.28 -3.74 11.31
N ARG A 148 11.20 -3.65 10.34
CA ARG A 148 10.93 -3.94 8.93
C ARG A 148 10.31 -5.33 8.71
N ASN A 149 10.62 -6.30 9.57
CA ASN A 149 10.05 -7.64 9.49
C ASN A 149 8.55 -7.67 9.84
N HIS A 150 8.06 -6.72 10.63
CA HIS A 150 6.64 -6.60 10.99
C HIS A 150 5.82 -5.77 9.99
N ALA A 151 6.48 -4.98 9.13
CA ALA A 151 5.82 -4.38 7.98
C ALA A 151 5.64 -5.45 6.90
N VAL A 152 4.40 -5.76 6.55
CA VAL A 152 4.07 -6.79 5.55
C VAL A 152 3.38 -6.13 4.38
N MET A 153 3.98 -6.26 3.20
CA MET A 153 3.39 -5.84 1.94
C MET A 153 2.21 -6.75 1.62
N MET A 154 1.04 -6.16 1.38
CA MET A 154 -0.11 -6.83 0.79
C MET A 154 -0.53 -6.02 -0.42
N LEU A 155 -0.76 -6.70 -1.54
CA LEU A 155 -1.43 -6.09 -2.67
C LEU A 155 -2.86 -6.59 -2.71
N ALA A 156 -3.81 -5.68 -2.87
CA ALA A 156 -5.22 -5.96 -2.76
C ALA A 156 -5.97 -5.34 -3.93
N GLY A 157 -6.75 -6.17 -4.61
CA GLY A 157 -7.80 -5.77 -5.55
C GLY A 157 -9.18 -6.10 -4.97
N PRO A 158 -10.25 -5.97 -5.78
CA PRO A 158 -11.63 -6.18 -5.33
C PRO A 158 -11.89 -7.56 -4.70
N ASP A 159 -11.45 -8.65 -5.35
CA ASP A 159 -11.71 -10.03 -4.90
C ASP A 159 -10.44 -10.86 -4.62
N LEU A 160 -9.25 -10.26 -4.72
CA LEU A 160 -7.98 -10.93 -4.51
C LEU A 160 -7.03 -10.07 -3.69
N ARG A 161 -6.51 -10.65 -2.60
CA ARG A 161 -5.45 -10.08 -1.78
C ARG A 161 -4.28 -11.04 -1.75
N VAL A 162 -3.08 -10.54 -2.02
CA VAL A 162 -1.86 -11.34 -2.09
C VAL A 162 -0.78 -10.76 -1.20
N VAL A 163 -0.04 -11.63 -0.51
CA VAL A 163 1.07 -11.28 0.36
C VAL A 163 2.31 -12.07 -0.05
N PRO A 164 3.33 -11.43 -0.64
CA PRO A 164 4.61 -12.08 -0.85
C PRO A 164 5.37 -12.19 0.49
N MET A 165 5.82 -13.40 0.85
CA MET A 165 6.63 -13.65 2.06
C MET A 165 8.03 -13.05 1.91
N THR A 166 8.58 -13.13 0.69
CA THR A 166 9.79 -12.44 0.25
C THR A 166 9.46 -11.44 -0.85
N THR A 167 9.99 -10.23 -0.75
CA THR A 167 9.67 -9.10 -1.64
C THR A 167 10.78 -8.87 -2.67
N HIS A 168 11.36 -7.68 -2.74
CA HIS A 168 12.38 -7.28 -3.71
C HIS A 168 13.75 -7.94 -3.46
N ILE A 169 13.88 -9.24 -3.78
CA ILE A 169 15.15 -9.99 -3.77
C ILE A 169 15.31 -10.77 -5.09
N PRO A 170 16.55 -11.13 -5.50
CA PRO A 170 16.75 -12.02 -6.63
C PRO A 170 16.05 -13.37 -6.41
N LEU A 171 15.42 -13.92 -7.45
CA LEU A 171 14.71 -15.21 -7.37
C LEU A 171 15.59 -16.34 -6.83
N ALA A 172 16.87 -16.39 -7.25
CA ALA A 172 17.86 -17.36 -6.77
C ALA A 172 18.15 -17.26 -5.25
N SER A 173 17.80 -16.14 -4.61
CA SER A 173 17.95 -15.95 -3.17
C SER A 173 16.72 -16.37 -2.36
N VAL A 174 15.57 -16.62 -3.01
CA VAL A 174 14.30 -16.86 -2.31
C VAL A 174 14.37 -18.08 -1.40
N ALA A 175 14.81 -19.23 -1.92
CA ALA A 175 14.86 -20.49 -1.15
C ALA A 175 15.66 -20.31 0.16
N GLY A 176 16.83 -19.66 0.08
CA GLY A 176 17.69 -19.40 1.25
C GLY A 176 17.16 -18.35 2.23
N LYS A 177 16.04 -17.69 1.92
CA LYS A 177 15.35 -16.75 2.82
C LYS A 177 14.07 -17.31 3.42
N LEU A 178 13.56 -18.41 2.89
CA LEU A 178 12.39 -19.08 3.46
C LEU A 178 12.82 -19.87 4.70
N GLU A 179 12.21 -19.56 5.82
CA GLU A 179 12.39 -20.27 7.07
C GLU A 179 11.06 -20.35 7.83
N PRO A 180 10.85 -21.34 8.71
CA PRO A 180 9.57 -21.51 9.41
C PRO A 180 9.17 -20.28 10.21
N ARG A 181 10.14 -19.55 10.78
CA ARG A 181 9.90 -18.32 11.52
C ARG A 181 9.30 -17.22 10.64
N LEU A 182 9.87 -16.99 9.46
CA LEU A 182 9.37 -16.02 8.49
C LEU A 182 7.94 -16.37 8.08
N ILE A 183 7.69 -17.63 7.70
CA ILE A 183 6.37 -18.10 7.24
C ILE A 183 5.31 -17.84 8.33
N ARG A 184 5.58 -18.27 9.57
CA ARG A 184 4.70 -18.03 10.72
C ARG A 184 4.42 -16.55 10.95
N GLN A 185 5.46 -15.72 10.87
CA GLN A 185 5.33 -14.28 11.06
C GLN A 185 4.46 -13.63 9.99
N ARG A 186 4.62 -14.01 8.72
CA ARG A 186 3.81 -13.50 7.60
C ARG A 186 2.36 -13.95 7.71
N LEU A 187 2.10 -15.21 8.07
CA LEU A 187 0.74 -15.72 8.30
C LEU A 187 0.02 -14.93 9.40
N ARG A 188 0.67 -14.80 10.57
CA ARG A 188 0.08 -14.08 11.71
C ARG A 188 -0.16 -12.61 11.41
N ALA A 189 0.80 -11.94 10.77
CA ALA A 189 0.65 -10.54 10.40
C ALA A 189 -0.46 -10.33 9.36
N THR A 190 -0.61 -11.27 8.42
CA THR A 190 -1.68 -11.23 7.41
C THR A 190 -3.06 -11.40 8.05
N ALA A 191 -3.25 -12.41 8.89
CA ALA A 191 -4.52 -12.61 9.59
C ALA A 191 -4.91 -11.40 10.45
N LYS A 192 -3.98 -10.90 11.28
CA LYS A 192 -4.21 -9.68 12.09
C LYS A 192 -4.47 -8.45 11.21
N GLY A 193 -3.78 -8.36 10.08
CA GLY A 193 -3.98 -7.30 9.10
C GLY A 193 -5.37 -7.32 8.47
N LEU A 194 -5.89 -8.51 8.13
CA LEU A 194 -7.25 -8.69 7.61
C LEU A 194 -8.32 -8.34 8.65
N GLN A 195 -8.13 -8.76 9.89
CA GLN A 195 -9.01 -8.37 11.00
C GLN A 195 -9.03 -6.85 11.19
N ARG A 196 -7.85 -6.23 11.26
CA ARG A 196 -7.70 -4.83 11.64
C ARG A 196 -8.04 -3.85 10.52
N ASN A 197 -7.68 -4.15 9.26
CA ASN A 197 -7.85 -3.23 8.14
C ASN A 197 -9.06 -3.58 7.25
N PHE A 198 -9.52 -4.82 7.26
CA PHE A 198 -10.63 -5.27 6.40
C PHE A 198 -11.86 -5.71 7.19
N GLY A 199 -11.81 -5.68 8.53
CA GLY A 199 -12.96 -6.04 9.37
C GLY A 199 -13.32 -7.53 9.35
N ILE A 200 -12.44 -8.39 8.81
CA ILE A 200 -12.71 -9.82 8.67
C ILE A 200 -12.43 -10.51 9.99
N ALA A 201 -13.48 -10.85 10.75
CA ALA A 201 -13.35 -11.41 12.10
C ALA A 201 -12.54 -12.72 12.16
N ARG A 202 -12.79 -13.64 11.20
CA ARG A 202 -12.11 -14.93 11.07
C ARG A 202 -11.52 -15.08 9.67
N PRO A 203 -10.33 -14.52 9.40
CA PRO A 203 -9.74 -14.56 8.07
C PRO A 203 -9.35 -15.98 7.66
N ARG A 204 -9.67 -16.33 6.42
CA ARG A 204 -9.28 -17.56 5.74
C ARG A 204 -8.05 -17.28 4.87
N LEU A 205 -6.93 -17.92 5.16
CA LEU A 205 -5.69 -17.74 4.41
C LEU A 205 -5.42 -18.95 3.52
N ALA A 206 -5.01 -18.72 2.27
CA ALA A 206 -4.43 -19.75 1.43
C ALA A 206 -2.92 -19.55 1.30
N VAL A 207 -2.13 -20.62 1.34
CA VAL A 207 -0.67 -20.56 1.19
C VAL A 207 -0.27 -21.29 -0.07
N ALA A 208 0.38 -20.59 -0.99
CA ALA A 208 0.99 -21.20 -2.17
C ALA A 208 2.22 -22.03 -1.77
N GLY A 209 2.40 -23.18 -2.41
CA GLY A 209 3.67 -23.90 -2.40
C GLY A 209 4.78 -23.05 -3.02
N PHE A 210 6.00 -23.23 -2.53
CA PHE A 210 7.20 -22.63 -3.12
C PHE A 210 7.55 -23.31 -4.45
N ASN A 211 7.48 -24.64 -4.48
CA ASN A 211 7.78 -25.46 -5.64
C ASN A 211 6.54 -25.67 -6.52
N PRO A 212 6.72 -25.99 -7.83
CA PRO A 212 5.65 -26.50 -8.67
C PRO A 212 4.89 -27.64 -7.99
N HIS A 213 3.57 -27.65 -8.13
CA HIS A 213 2.68 -28.65 -7.52
C HIS A 213 2.84 -28.77 -5.99
N ALA A 214 3.32 -27.72 -5.32
CA ALA A 214 3.64 -27.75 -3.90
C ALA A 214 4.60 -28.91 -3.53
N GLY A 215 5.60 -29.15 -4.39
CA GLY A 215 6.69 -30.10 -4.15
C GLY A 215 6.36 -31.55 -4.52
N GLU A 216 5.14 -31.85 -4.98
CA GLU A 216 4.72 -33.20 -5.44
C GLU A 216 5.11 -34.30 -4.44
N SER A 217 4.68 -34.16 -3.18
CA SER A 217 5.03 -35.06 -2.07
C SER A 217 6.55 -35.23 -1.83
N GLY A 218 7.35 -34.22 -2.14
CA GLY A 218 8.80 -34.22 -1.95
C GLY A 218 9.60 -34.55 -3.22
N ASN A 219 8.94 -34.92 -4.32
CA ASN A 219 9.60 -35.27 -5.59
C ASN A 219 10.11 -34.04 -6.36
N MET A 220 9.54 -32.85 -6.10
CA MET A 220 9.91 -31.59 -6.75
C MET A 220 10.40 -30.55 -5.73
N GLY A 221 11.20 -30.98 -4.76
CA GLY A 221 11.64 -30.12 -3.65
C GLY A 221 10.91 -30.47 -2.35
N ARG A 222 11.49 -30.06 -1.22
CA ARG A 222 11.03 -30.47 0.12
C ARG A 222 10.65 -29.31 1.02
N GLU A 223 10.76 -28.08 0.55
CA GLU A 223 10.45 -26.87 1.29
C GLU A 223 9.02 -26.91 1.86
N GLU A 224 8.07 -27.49 1.14
CA GLU A 224 6.70 -27.69 1.63
C GLU A 224 6.63 -28.58 2.86
N ILE A 225 7.36 -29.70 2.85
CA ILE A 225 7.39 -30.68 3.95
C ILE A 225 8.19 -30.14 5.13
N ASP A 226 9.38 -29.59 4.84
CA ASP A 226 10.37 -29.28 5.85
C ASP A 226 10.16 -27.87 6.46
N LEU A 227 9.52 -26.94 5.73
CA LEU A 227 9.35 -25.54 6.14
C LEU A 227 7.87 -25.10 6.24
N PHE A 228 7.07 -25.26 5.18
CA PHE A 228 5.72 -24.69 5.12
C PHE A 228 4.72 -25.47 5.96
N GLY A 229 4.64 -26.79 5.81
CA GLY A 229 3.72 -27.66 6.54
C GLY A 229 3.80 -27.45 8.06
N PRO A 230 4.98 -27.59 8.68
CA PRO A 230 5.15 -27.34 10.11
C PRO A 230 4.81 -25.91 10.54
N ALA A 231 5.11 -24.91 9.70
CA ALA A 231 4.77 -23.52 10.00
C ALA A 231 3.27 -23.24 9.93
N ILE A 232 2.57 -23.84 8.96
CA ILE A 232 1.11 -23.74 8.79
C ILE A 232 0.40 -24.44 9.95
N GLU A 233 0.80 -25.66 10.30
CA GLU A 233 0.22 -26.39 11.44
C GLU A 233 0.38 -25.62 12.75
N HIS A 234 1.55 -25.04 12.98
CA HIS A 234 1.79 -24.21 14.16
C HIS A 234 0.80 -23.05 14.25
N ILE A 235 0.55 -22.33 13.14
CA ILE A 235 -0.37 -21.19 13.14
C ILE A 235 -1.84 -21.65 13.19
N ARG A 236 -2.18 -22.80 12.60
CA ARG A 236 -3.52 -23.41 12.78
C ARG A 236 -3.80 -23.73 14.25
N ASN A 237 -2.80 -24.23 14.98
CA ASN A 237 -2.91 -24.49 16.42
C ASN A 237 -3.11 -23.22 17.26
N GLU A 238 -2.77 -22.03 16.72
CA GLU A 238 -3.13 -20.73 17.32
C GLU A 238 -4.59 -20.30 17.02
N GLY A 239 -5.34 -21.08 16.25
CA GLY A 239 -6.75 -20.85 15.94
C GLY A 239 -7.02 -20.10 14.63
N TYR A 240 -6.01 -19.91 13.77
CA TYR A 240 -6.20 -19.29 12.46
C TYR A 240 -6.68 -20.30 11.41
N ASP A 241 -7.54 -19.84 10.50
CA ASP A 241 -8.03 -20.64 9.38
C ASP A 241 -7.07 -20.50 8.19
N ILE A 242 -6.33 -21.57 7.90
CA ILE A 242 -5.29 -21.58 6.88
C ILE A 242 -5.43 -22.86 6.06
N ILE A 243 -5.35 -22.76 4.74
CA ILE A 243 -5.25 -23.88 3.81
C ILE A 243 -3.92 -23.84 3.05
N GLY A 244 -3.36 -25.01 2.74
CA GLY A 244 -2.10 -25.16 1.99
C GLY A 244 -1.01 -25.96 2.71
N PRO A 245 0.20 -26.05 2.13
CA PRO A 245 0.58 -25.40 0.87
C PRO A 245 -0.20 -25.95 -0.34
N LEU A 246 -0.64 -25.07 -1.25
CA LEU A 246 -1.42 -25.40 -2.45
C LEU A 246 -0.58 -25.18 -3.72
N PRO A 247 -0.78 -25.95 -4.80
CA PRO A 247 -0.20 -25.62 -6.10
C PRO A 247 -0.63 -24.22 -6.55
N ALA A 248 0.33 -23.33 -6.80
CA ALA A 248 0.07 -21.93 -7.09
C ALA A 248 -0.77 -21.73 -8.35
N ASP A 249 -0.60 -22.57 -9.36
CA ASP A 249 -1.34 -22.57 -10.62
C ASP A 249 -2.83 -22.93 -10.48
N THR A 250 -3.21 -23.62 -9.41
CA THR A 250 -4.61 -24.04 -9.17
C THR A 250 -5.36 -23.14 -8.19
N MET A 251 -4.67 -22.28 -7.43
CA MET A 251 -5.34 -21.52 -6.35
C MET A 251 -5.88 -20.15 -6.77
N PHE A 252 -5.53 -19.63 -7.96
CA PHE A 252 -5.88 -18.25 -8.35
C PHE A 252 -7.09 -18.10 -9.27
N HIS A 253 -7.73 -19.17 -9.73
CA HIS A 253 -8.98 -19.04 -10.52
C HIS A 253 -10.16 -18.61 -9.65
N ALA A 254 -11.20 -18.00 -10.25
CA ALA A 254 -12.26 -17.31 -9.52
C ALA A 254 -12.97 -18.16 -8.45
N GLU A 255 -13.29 -19.42 -8.76
CA GLU A 255 -13.88 -20.36 -7.79
C GLU A 255 -12.95 -20.62 -6.60
N ALA A 256 -11.67 -20.92 -6.84
CA ALA A 256 -10.69 -21.10 -5.76
C ALA A 256 -10.57 -19.85 -4.87
N ARG A 257 -10.54 -18.65 -5.47
CA ARG A 257 -10.48 -17.38 -4.73
C ARG A 257 -11.66 -17.15 -3.79
N SER A 258 -12.85 -17.67 -4.12
CA SER A 258 -14.03 -17.52 -3.25
C SER A 258 -13.90 -18.21 -1.88
N HIS A 259 -12.96 -19.16 -1.77
CA HIS A 259 -12.75 -19.95 -0.56
C HIS A 259 -11.73 -19.36 0.42
N TYR A 260 -11.07 -18.25 0.10
CA TYR A 260 -10.12 -17.59 0.99
C TYR A 260 -10.19 -16.06 0.89
N ASP A 261 -9.65 -15.36 1.90
CA ASP A 261 -9.68 -13.90 1.97
C ASP A 261 -8.34 -13.25 1.56
N ALA A 262 -7.23 -14.00 1.69
CA ALA A 262 -5.92 -13.65 1.15
C ALA A 262 -5.07 -14.89 0.82
N ALA A 263 -4.23 -14.76 -0.21
CA ALA A 263 -3.22 -15.73 -0.59
C ALA A 263 -1.81 -15.26 -0.16
N LEU A 264 -1.06 -16.11 0.53
CA LEU A 264 0.35 -15.89 0.83
C LEU A 264 1.21 -16.67 -0.17
N CYS A 265 2.18 -16.00 -0.76
CA CYS A 265 3.06 -16.56 -1.78
C CYS A 265 4.51 -16.49 -1.31
N ALA A 266 5.32 -17.47 -1.69
CA ALA A 266 6.71 -17.56 -1.28
C ALA A 266 7.55 -16.35 -1.76
N TYR A 267 7.25 -15.85 -2.97
CA TYR A 267 7.98 -14.75 -3.61
C TYR A 267 7.08 -13.75 -4.34
N HIS A 268 7.69 -12.61 -4.67
CA HIS A 268 7.04 -11.45 -5.28
C HIS A 268 6.19 -11.80 -6.52
N ASP A 269 6.80 -12.41 -7.55
CA ASP A 269 6.11 -12.64 -8.82
C ASP A 269 5.01 -13.70 -8.73
N GLN A 270 5.14 -14.67 -7.80
CA GLN A 270 4.06 -15.62 -7.50
C GLN A 270 2.80 -14.94 -6.95
N ALA A 271 2.98 -13.86 -6.17
CA ALA A 271 1.87 -13.05 -5.67
C ALA A 271 1.36 -12.04 -6.71
N LEU A 272 2.26 -11.29 -7.33
CA LEU A 272 1.85 -10.09 -8.08
C LEU A 272 1.36 -10.40 -9.49
N ILE A 273 1.88 -11.43 -10.16
CA ILE A 273 1.38 -11.82 -11.50
C ILE A 273 -0.13 -12.07 -11.49
N PRO A 274 -0.69 -12.97 -10.65
CA PRO A 274 -2.12 -13.26 -10.70
C PRO A 274 -2.97 -12.03 -10.37
N LEU A 275 -2.52 -11.19 -9.42
CA LEU A 275 -3.24 -9.96 -9.09
C LEU A 275 -3.21 -8.94 -10.23
N LYS A 276 -2.03 -8.65 -10.79
CA LYS A 276 -1.86 -7.65 -11.85
C LYS A 276 -2.54 -8.04 -13.14
N THR A 277 -2.63 -9.34 -13.43
CA THR A 277 -3.41 -9.86 -14.57
C THR A 277 -4.89 -9.54 -14.43
N LEU A 278 -5.43 -9.52 -13.21
CA LEU A 278 -6.85 -9.23 -12.96
C LEU A 278 -7.11 -7.74 -12.75
N TYR A 279 -6.24 -7.05 -12.00
CA TYR A 279 -6.50 -5.73 -11.40
C TYR A 279 -5.33 -4.78 -11.59
N PHE A 280 -4.82 -4.63 -12.81
CA PHE A 280 -3.65 -3.78 -13.05
C PHE A 280 -3.80 -2.35 -12.51
N PHE A 281 -4.96 -1.73 -12.75
CA PHE A 281 -5.28 -0.35 -12.35
C PHE A 281 -5.97 -0.24 -10.99
N GLU A 282 -6.53 -1.33 -10.46
CA GLU A 282 -7.27 -1.33 -9.18
C GLU A 282 -6.46 -1.93 -8.02
N ALA A 283 -5.30 -2.53 -8.30
CA ALA A 283 -4.41 -3.05 -7.28
C ALA A 283 -3.84 -1.92 -6.41
N VAL A 284 -4.00 -2.09 -5.10
CA VAL A 284 -3.49 -1.17 -4.07
C VAL A 284 -2.48 -1.91 -3.22
N ASN A 285 -1.34 -1.28 -2.96
CA ASN A 285 -0.39 -1.75 -1.97
C ASN A 285 -0.79 -1.21 -0.59
N ILE A 286 -1.14 -2.09 0.33
CA ILE A 286 -1.38 -1.77 1.74
C ILE A 286 -0.30 -2.40 2.61
N THR A 287 0.23 -1.63 3.56
CA THR A 287 1.26 -2.12 4.48
C THR A 287 0.62 -2.55 5.80
N LEU A 288 0.59 -3.87 6.02
CA LEU A 288 0.10 -4.46 7.26
C LEU A 288 1.16 -4.37 8.38
N GLY A 289 0.69 -4.42 9.62
CA GLY A 289 1.55 -4.41 10.81
C GLY A 289 1.96 -3.02 11.31
N LEU A 290 1.68 -1.96 10.54
CA LEU A 290 1.90 -0.58 10.99
C LEU A 290 0.82 -0.11 11.98
N PRO A 291 1.17 0.77 12.95
CA PRO A 291 0.20 1.39 13.85
C PRO A 291 -0.75 2.34 13.11
N VAL A 292 -0.32 2.85 11.94
CA VAL A 292 -1.09 3.72 11.04
C VAL A 292 -1.63 2.95 9.83
N VAL A 293 -2.66 3.48 9.18
CA VAL A 293 -3.08 3.03 7.84
C VAL A 293 -2.10 3.60 6.82
N ARG A 294 -1.58 2.76 5.93
CA ARG A 294 -0.79 3.18 4.78
C ARG A 294 -1.20 2.42 3.54
N THR A 295 -1.62 3.14 2.51
CA THR A 295 -1.88 2.60 1.17
C THR A 295 -1.04 3.33 0.12
N SER A 296 -0.88 2.73 -1.05
CA SER A 296 -0.33 3.39 -2.22
C SER A 296 -0.87 2.77 -3.50
N PRO A 297 -0.95 3.54 -4.60
CA PRO A 297 -1.05 2.94 -5.92
C PRO A 297 0.14 2.00 -6.17
N ASP A 298 -0.03 1.06 -7.10
CA ASP A 298 0.95 0.04 -7.41
C ASP A 298 1.65 0.27 -8.76
N HIS A 299 1.91 1.54 -9.06
CA HIS A 299 2.70 1.98 -10.22
C HIS A 299 3.81 2.95 -9.79
N GLY A 300 4.81 3.13 -10.66
CA GLY A 300 5.93 4.04 -10.42
C GLY A 300 5.62 5.51 -10.74
N THR A 301 6.67 6.33 -10.83
CA THR A 301 6.58 7.76 -11.16
C THR A 301 6.17 8.04 -12.60
N ALA A 302 6.35 7.07 -13.49
CA ALA A 302 5.96 7.12 -14.90
C ALA A 302 6.36 8.44 -15.61
N PHE A 303 7.61 8.90 -15.39
CA PHE A 303 8.13 10.16 -15.93
C PHE A 303 7.87 10.35 -17.43
N ALA A 304 7.93 9.26 -18.22
CA ALA A 304 7.71 9.29 -19.67
C ALA A 304 6.31 9.78 -20.11
N ILE A 305 5.32 9.79 -19.21
CA ILE A 305 3.95 10.25 -19.51
C ILE A 305 3.51 11.42 -18.61
N ALA A 306 4.37 11.91 -17.72
CA ALA A 306 4.01 12.98 -16.80
C ALA A 306 3.67 14.27 -17.57
N GLY A 307 2.56 14.92 -17.20
CA GLY A 307 2.10 16.17 -17.83
C GLY A 307 1.50 15.98 -19.22
N GLN A 308 1.28 14.73 -19.66
CA GLN A 308 0.64 14.42 -20.95
C GLN A 308 -0.85 14.10 -20.81
N ASP A 309 -1.42 14.21 -19.61
CA ASP A 309 -2.82 13.87 -19.31
C ASP A 309 -3.16 12.38 -19.58
N LYS A 310 -2.15 11.51 -19.64
CA LYS A 310 -2.30 10.07 -19.92
C LYS A 310 -2.36 9.19 -18.68
N ALA A 311 -1.98 9.71 -17.51
CA ALA A 311 -1.94 8.91 -16.30
C ALA A 311 -3.38 8.66 -15.82
N SER A 312 -3.65 7.39 -15.50
CA SER A 312 -4.92 6.90 -14.97
C SER A 312 -4.97 7.15 -13.46
N PRO A 313 -6.00 7.85 -12.92
CA PRO A 313 -6.18 8.07 -11.48
C PRO A 313 -6.73 6.86 -10.72
N GLU A 314 -7.17 5.81 -11.40
CA GLU A 314 -7.93 4.68 -10.86
C GLU A 314 -7.22 4.00 -9.68
N SER A 315 -5.89 3.81 -9.77
CA SER A 315 -5.12 3.20 -8.68
C SER A 315 -4.99 4.13 -7.46
N MET A 316 -4.89 5.45 -7.69
CA MET A 316 -4.91 6.44 -6.61
C MET A 316 -6.28 6.51 -5.93
N ILE A 317 -7.36 6.52 -6.72
CA ILE A 317 -8.75 6.45 -6.24
C ILE A 317 -8.96 5.19 -5.40
N ALA A 318 -8.52 4.03 -5.89
CA ALA A 318 -8.60 2.76 -5.17
C ALA A 318 -7.78 2.81 -3.86
N ALA A 319 -6.58 3.41 -3.87
CA ALA A 319 -5.74 3.55 -2.70
C ALA A 319 -6.36 4.44 -1.61
N ILE A 320 -7.01 5.54 -2.01
CA ILE A 320 -7.75 6.44 -1.12
C ILE A 320 -8.95 5.71 -0.49
N LYS A 321 -9.77 5.04 -1.31
CA LYS A 321 -10.91 4.23 -0.83
C LYS A 321 -10.48 3.13 0.13
N MET A 322 -9.37 2.44 -0.17
CA MET A 322 -8.85 1.39 0.71
C MET A 322 -8.33 1.95 2.03
N ALA A 323 -7.70 3.13 2.01
CA ALA A 323 -7.28 3.82 3.23
C ALA A 323 -8.48 4.21 4.09
N GLU A 324 -9.54 4.71 3.47
CA GLU A 324 -10.81 5.03 4.16
C GLU A 324 -11.39 3.82 4.86
N MET A 325 -11.62 2.73 4.10
CA MET A 325 -12.14 1.47 4.63
C MET A 325 -11.27 0.96 5.80
N ALA A 326 -9.95 0.98 5.63
CA ALA A 326 -9.03 0.52 6.66
C ALA A 326 -9.08 1.38 7.93
N ALA A 327 -9.18 2.71 7.77
CA ALA A 327 -9.30 3.63 8.89
C ALA A 327 -10.61 3.44 9.65
N LEU A 328 -11.74 3.31 8.95
CA LEU A 328 -13.05 3.04 9.56
C LEU A 328 -13.07 1.71 10.31
N ASN A 329 -12.50 0.64 9.74
CA ASN A 329 -12.39 -0.65 10.40
C ASN A 329 -11.55 -0.59 11.67
N ARG A 330 -10.46 0.19 11.67
CA ARG A 330 -9.62 0.40 12.86
C ARG A 330 -10.36 1.15 13.95
N ILE A 331 -11.05 2.25 13.62
CA ILE A 331 -11.86 3.00 14.59
C ILE A 331 -12.90 2.10 15.26
N GLN A 332 -13.58 1.26 14.48
CA GLN A 332 -14.55 0.30 15.02
C GLN A 332 -13.89 -0.78 15.90
N ALA A 333 -12.70 -1.25 15.52
CA ALA A 333 -11.96 -2.22 16.32
C ALA A 333 -11.49 -1.63 17.66
N ASP A 334 -10.97 -0.40 17.64
CA ASP A 334 -10.50 0.29 18.84
C ASP A 334 -11.66 0.61 19.80
N ALA A 335 -12.82 1.01 19.26
CA ALA A 335 -14.03 1.24 20.05
C ALA A 335 -14.54 -0.05 20.75
N ARG A 336 -14.44 -1.21 20.10
CA ARG A 336 -14.80 -2.51 20.70
C ARG A 336 -13.84 -2.96 21.80
N CYS A 337 -12.58 -2.53 21.77
CA CYS A 337 -11.59 -2.86 22.80
C CYS A 337 -11.68 -1.94 24.03
N ALA A 338 -12.31 -0.77 23.89
CA ALA A 338 -12.42 0.24 24.95
C ALA A 338 -13.70 0.12 25.80
N GLY A 339 -14.69 -0.67 25.36
CA GLY A 339 -15.93 -0.96 26.08
C GLY A 339 -15.93 -2.36 26.68
#